data_AF-A0A8C8YDW5-F1
#
_entry.id   AF-A0A8C8YDW5-F1
#
_cell.length_a   1.000
_cell.length_b   1.000
_cell.length_c   1.000
_cell.angle_alpha   90.00
_cell.angle_beta   90.00
_cell.angle_gamma   90.00
#
_symmetry.space_group_name_H-M   'P 1'
#
loop_
_entity.id
_entity.type
_entity.pdbx_description
1 polymer ?
#
loop_
_entity_poly.entity_id
_entity_poly.type
_entity_poly.pdbx_seq_one_letter_code
_entity_poly.pdbx_strand_id
1 'polypeptide(L)'
;MLKQNGTVFRPSVLMLIGIPGLESVQFWIGIPFCTMYIIALFGNSLLLVVIKTERSLHEPMYIFLAMLGATDIVLSTCILPKMLGIFWFHLSKIDFDACLLQMWLIHTFQCIESGILLAMALDRYVAICQPLRHATIFTHQLLTQIGIGVILRAAVLAAPCLILIKCRLKFYRTTVVSHSYCEHMAIVKLAAEDVHINKIYGLFVAFSILGLDVIFIIFSYIRIFISVFNLPQKEARLKAFNTCIAHILVFLEFYLLAFFSFFTHRFGFHIPSYIHILLSNLYLLVPPLLNPIVYGMKTKQIRDGVSKIFYLKDPS
;
A
#
# COMPACT_ATOMS: atom_id res chain seq x y z
N MET A 1 -32.91 6.55 17.69
CA MET A 1 -32.66 5.88 16.39
C MET A 1 -34.00 5.73 15.68
N LEU A 2 -34.37 6.70 14.85
CA LEU A 2 -35.66 6.66 14.12
C LEU A 2 -35.51 5.72 12.92
N LYS A 3 -36.09 4.52 13.02
CA LYS A 3 -36.28 3.60 11.89
C LYS A 3 -37.49 4.11 11.09
N GLN A 4 -37.24 4.82 10.00
CA GLN A 4 -38.25 5.07 8.98
C GLN A 4 -37.94 4.15 7.78
N ASN A 5 -38.85 3.24 7.45
CA ASN A 5 -38.76 2.33 6.30
C ASN A 5 -37.49 1.45 6.21
N GLY A 6 -37.11 0.77 7.31
CA GLY A 6 -36.03 -0.24 7.26
C GLY A 6 -34.62 0.29 6.95
N THR A 7 -34.46 1.61 6.80
CA THR A 7 -33.16 2.27 6.61
C THR A 7 -32.71 2.95 7.91
N VAL A 8 -31.39 3.13 8.04
CA VAL A 8 -30.74 3.78 9.16
C VAL A 8 -30.24 5.14 8.70
N PHE A 9 -30.80 6.20 9.29
CA PHE A 9 -30.32 7.57 9.07
C PHE A 9 -29.04 7.81 9.88
N ARG A 10 -27.96 8.21 9.20
CA ARG A 10 -26.65 8.58 9.77
C ARG A 10 -26.24 7.68 10.93
N PRO A 11 -25.85 6.42 10.66
CA PRO A 11 -25.45 5.50 11.71
C PRO A 11 -24.28 6.08 12.51
N SER A 12 -24.36 6.03 13.85
CA SER A 12 -23.25 6.41 14.72
C SER A 12 -22.17 5.32 14.76
N VAL A 13 -22.57 4.06 14.62
CA VAL A 13 -21.71 2.88 14.75
C VAL A 13 -21.95 1.93 13.57
N LEU A 14 -20.87 1.34 13.08
CA LEU A 14 -20.84 0.25 12.12
C LEU A 14 -20.31 -1.03 12.79
N MET A 15 -20.70 -2.18 12.26
CA MET A 15 -20.26 -3.49 12.73
C MET A 15 -19.50 -4.21 11.62
N LEU A 16 -18.19 -4.38 11.80
CA LEU A 16 -17.30 -5.12 10.89
C LEU A 16 -17.33 -6.61 11.26
N ILE A 17 -17.71 -7.48 10.32
CA ILE A 17 -17.81 -8.94 10.55
C ILE A 17 -16.43 -9.63 10.44
N GLY A 18 -15.47 -9.02 9.74
CA GLY A 18 -14.20 -9.68 9.45
C GLY A 18 -14.20 -10.34 8.07
N ILE A 19 -14.05 -11.67 8.06
CA ILE A 19 -14.10 -12.53 6.88
C ILE A 19 -15.41 -13.35 6.91
N PRO A 20 -16.43 -12.95 6.13
CA PRO A 20 -17.73 -13.63 6.03
C PRO A 20 -17.58 -15.09 5.62
N GLY A 21 -18.30 -15.99 6.30
CA GLY A 21 -18.26 -17.43 6.04
C GLY A 21 -17.06 -18.16 6.65
N LEU A 22 -16.13 -17.44 7.28
CA LEU A 22 -14.98 -17.99 8.00
C LEU A 22 -14.96 -17.54 9.47
N GLU A 23 -16.06 -17.02 10.00
CA GLU A 23 -16.16 -16.47 11.36
C GLU A 23 -15.71 -17.47 12.44
N SER A 24 -16.02 -18.76 12.27
CA SER A 24 -15.64 -19.82 13.19
C SER A 24 -14.13 -20.09 13.26
N VAL A 25 -13.38 -19.72 12.21
CA VAL A 25 -11.94 -19.96 12.08
C VAL A 25 -11.12 -18.66 12.06
N GLN A 26 -11.77 -17.50 12.14
CA GLN A 26 -11.10 -16.18 12.14
C GLN A 26 -10.03 -16.06 13.22
N PHE A 27 -10.24 -16.68 14.39
CA PHE A 27 -9.24 -16.72 15.46
C PHE A 27 -7.88 -17.26 14.97
N TRP A 28 -7.92 -18.39 14.27
CA TRP A 28 -6.73 -19.05 13.70
C TRP A 28 -6.15 -18.25 12.54
N ILE A 29 -6.99 -17.62 11.73
CA ILE A 29 -6.57 -16.72 10.64
C ILE A 29 -5.87 -15.47 11.19
N GLY A 30 -6.20 -15.02 12.41
CA GLY A 30 -5.52 -13.91 13.06
C GLY A 30 -4.03 -14.17 13.35
N ILE A 31 -3.62 -15.42 13.57
CA ILE A 31 -2.22 -15.78 13.86
C ILE A 31 -1.29 -15.39 12.71
N PRO A 32 -1.48 -15.87 11.45
CA PRO A 32 -0.61 -15.47 10.35
C PRO A 32 -0.64 -13.97 10.09
N PHE A 33 -1.80 -13.30 10.18
CA PHE A 33 -1.86 -11.84 10.01
C PHE A 33 -1.10 -11.08 11.10
N CYS A 34 -1.15 -11.53 12.35
CA CYS A 34 -0.35 -10.95 13.43
C CYS A 34 1.15 -11.16 13.20
N THR A 35 1.56 -12.35 12.77
CA THR A 35 2.96 -12.62 12.39
C THR A 35 3.41 -11.70 11.26
N MET A 36 2.60 -11.53 10.22
CA MET A 36 2.87 -10.58 9.14
C MET A 36 3.03 -9.15 9.67
N TYR A 37 2.16 -8.71 10.60
CA TYR A 37 2.25 -7.39 11.22
C TYR A 37 3.59 -7.16 11.90
N ILE A 38 3.99 -8.11 12.75
CA ILE A 38 5.22 -8.00 13.54
C ILE A 38 6.44 -7.95 12.62
N ILE A 39 6.48 -8.80 11.59
CA ILE A 39 7.58 -8.81 10.63
C ILE A 39 7.60 -7.50 9.82
N ALA A 40 6.44 -7.02 9.35
CA ALA A 40 6.36 -5.76 8.61
C ALA A 40 6.81 -4.57 9.46
N LEU A 41 6.36 -4.48 10.73
CA LEU A 41 6.80 -3.45 11.66
C LEU A 41 8.31 -3.52 11.91
N PHE A 42 8.81 -4.71 12.23
CA PHE A 42 10.22 -4.91 12.55
C PHE A 42 11.11 -4.63 11.33
N GLY A 43 10.79 -5.23 10.18
CA GLY A 43 11.56 -5.12 8.95
C GLY A 43 11.64 -3.67 8.44
N ASN A 44 10.51 -2.97 8.38
CA ASN A 44 10.49 -1.57 7.94
C ASN A 44 11.11 -0.64 8.98
N SER A 45 10.96 -0.90 10.29
CA SER A 45 11.63 -0.11 11.32
C SER A 45 13.15 -0.28 11.26
N LEU A 46 13.62 -1.52 11.10
CA LEU A 46 15.05 -1.81 10.92
C LEU A 46 15.59 -1.12 9.68
N LEU A 47 14.85 -1.17 8.56
CA LEU A 47 15.20 -0.49 7.32
C LEU A 47 15.36 1.03 7.51
N LEU A 48 14.41 1.66 8.20
CA LEU A 48 14.48 3.08 8.56
C LEU A 48 15.70 3.40 9.42
N VAL A 49 16.01 2.57 10.43
CA VAL A 49 17.18 2.75 11.29
C VAL A 49 18.48 2.62 10.49
N VAL A 50 18.59 1.61 9.63
CA VAL A 50 19.76 1.40 8.76
C VAL A 50 20.00 2.61 7.86
N ILE A 51 18.95 3.08 7.17
CA ILE A 51 19.07 4.23 6.26
C ILE A 51 19.42 5.50 7.04
N LYS A 52 18.85 5.70 8.23
CA LYS A 52 19.14 6.88 9.06
C LYS A 52 20.57 6.90 9.63
N THR A 53 21.12 5.73 9.94
CA THR A 53 22.43 5.61 10.61
C THR A 53 23.59 5.61 9.62
N GLU A 54 23.42 5.00 8.45
CA GLU A 54 24.48 4.82 7.46
C GLU A 54 24.44 5.94 6.41
N ARG A 55 25.35 6.91 6.51
CA ARG A 55 25.41 8.07 5.59
C ARG A 55 25.56 7.67 4.12
N SER A 56 26.20 6.53 3.83
CA SER A 56 26.33 6.03 2.47
C SER A 56 24.99 5.60 1.84
N LEU A 57 23.93 5.46 2.65
CA LEU A 57 22.56 5.20 2.21
C LEU A 57 21.72 6.47 2.06
N HIS A 58 22.29 7.68 2.14
CA HIS A 58 21.52 8.92 1.91
C HIS A 58 21.40 9.28 0.41
N GLU A 59 21.36 8.27 -0.46
CA GLU A 59 21.10 8.43 -1.90
C GLU A 59 19.58 8.43 -2.18
N PRO A 60 19.13 9.02 -3.31
CA PRO A 60 17.71 9.15 -3.64
C PRO A 60 16.88 7.88 -3.50
N MET A 61 17.38 6.76 -4.00
CA MET A 61 16.68 5.49 -3.94
C MET A 61 16.39 5.03 -2.51
N TYR A 62 17.36 5.16 -1.62
CA TYR A 62 17.19 4.75 -0.22
C TYR A 62 16.30 5.73 0.55
N ILE A 63 16.29 7.00 0.18
CA ILE A 63 15.33 7.97 0.75
C ILE A 63 13.90 7.58 0.34
N PHE A 64 13.66 7.22 -0.92
CA PHE A 64 12.37 6.67 -1.34
C PHE A 64 12.02 5.38 -0.61
N LEU A 65 12.99 4.51 -0.38
CA LEU A 65 12.80 3.29 0.37
C LEU A 65 12.46 3.55 1.85
N ALA A 66 13.02 4.58 2.48
CA ALA A 66 12.64 5.01 3.81
C ALA A 66 11.20 5.57 3.83
N MET A 67 10.82 6.36 2.83
CA MET A 67 9.44 6.82 2.69
C MET A 67 8.46 5.65 2.52
N LEU A 68 8.84 4.64 1.72
CA LEU A 68 8.07 3.42 1.51
C LEU A 68 7.91 2.65 2.83
N GLY A 69 9.01 2.40 3.56
CA GLY A 69 8.96 1.70 4.85
C GLY A 69 8.13 2.43 5.91
N ALA A 70 8.19 3.77 5.96
CA ALA A 70 7.32 4.55 6.83
C ALA A 70 5.84 4.42 6.43
N THR A 71 5.55 4.43 5.13
CA THR A 71 4.20 4.24 4.57
C THR A 71 3.66 2.85 4.92
N ASP A 72 4.47 1.82 4.75
CA ASP A 72 4.15 0.41 5.02
C ASP A 72 3.79 0.17 6.50
N ILE A 73 4.53 0.81 7.43
CA ILE A 73 4.25 0.75 8.87
C ILE A 73 2.89 1.38 9.17
N VAL A 74 2.62 2.57 8.63
CA VAL A 74 1.37 3.28 8.91
C VAL A 74 0.19 2.56 8.28
N LEU A 75 0.31 2.10 7.04
CA LEU A 75 -0.73 1.35 6.34
C LEU A 75 -1.09 0.06 7.11
N SER A 76 -0.08 -0.73 7.49
CA SER A 76 -0.28 -1.96 8.27
C SER A 76 -0.95 -1.67 9.61
N THR A 77 -0.55 -0.59 10.29
CA THR A 77 -1.10 -0.18 11.60
C THR A 77 -2.52 0.37 11.50
N CYS A 78 -2.93 0.94 10.36
CA CYS A 78 -4.32 1.36 10.16
C CYS A 78 -5.27 0.16 10.06
N ILE A 79 -4.80 -0.99 9.57
CA ILE A 79 -5.64 -2.15 9.22
C ILE A 79 -5.58 -3.23 10.31
N LEU A 80 -4.39 -3.69 10.66
CA LEU A 80 -4.21 -4.93 11.43
C LEU A 80 -4.69 -4.87 12.87
N PRO A 81 -4.45 -3.79 13.65
CA PRO A 81 -4.98 -3.70 15.00
C PRO A 81 -6.50 -3.87 15.06
N LYS A 82 -7.23 -3.25 14.12
CA LYS A 82 -8.69 -3.39 14.05
C LYS A 82 -9.09 -4.80 13.63
N MET A 83 -8.44 -5.36 12.62
CA MET A 83 -8.69 -6.73 12.14
C MET A 83 -8.47 -7.77 13.24
N LEU A 84 -7.34 -7.70 13.95
CA LEU A 84 -7.04 -8.60 15.07
C LEU A 84 -8.01 -8.40 16.24
N GLY A 85 -8.44 -7.16 16.49
CA GLY A 85 -9.52 -6.83 17.41
C GLY A 85 -10.81 -7.60 17.13
N ILE A 86 -11.17 -7.73 15.85
CA ILE A 86 -12.34 -8.51 15.42
C ILE A 86 -12.10 -10.00 15.65
N PHE A 87 -10.95 -10.52 15.21
CA PHE A 87 -10.67 -11.96 15.18
C PHE A 87 -10.44 -12.60 16.56
N TRP A 88 -9.83 -11.87 17.50
CA TRP A 88 -9.46 -12.42 18.82
C TRP A 88 -10.31 -11.92 19.97
N PHE A 89 -10.88 -10.72 19.85
CA PHE A 89 -11.58 -10.06 20.95
C PHE A 89 -13.03 -9.71 20.62
N HIS A 90 -13.53 -10.11 19.44
CA HIS A 90 -14.88 -9.82 18.95
C HIS A 90 -15.22 -8.31 18.96
N LEU A 91 -14.21 -7.44 18.80
CA LEU A 91 -14.36 -5.98 18.76
C LEU A 91 -14.84 -5.53 17.36
N SER A 92 -16.03 -5.96 16.97
CA SER A 92 -16.63 -5.70 15.65
C SER A 92 -17.15 -4.27 15.48
N LYS A 93 -17.52 -3.59 16.56
CA LYS A 93 -18.08 -2.23 16.51
C LYS A 93 -17.00 -1.18 16.23
N ILE A 94 -17.32 -0.19 15.40
CA ILE A 94 -16.47 0.98 15.13
C ILE A 94 -17.37 2.20 14.93
N ASP A 95 -16.98 3.35 15.47
CA ASP A 95 -17.68 4.60 15.19
C ASP A 95 -17.61 4.94 13.71
N PHE A 96 -18.69 5.48 13.17
CA PHE A 96 -18.79 5.78 11.73
C PHE A 96 -17.69 6.74 11.28
N ASP A 97 -17.42 7.79 12.05
CA ASP A 97 -16.34 8.74 11.74
C ASP A 97 -14.95 8.10 11.84
N ALA A 98 -14.73 7.21 12.81
CA ALA A 98 -13.48 6.45 12.91
C ALA A 98 -13.29 5.49 11.73
N CYS A 99 -14.39 4.90 11.23
CA CYS A 99 -14.38 4.06 10.04
C CYS A 99 -14.04 4.85 8.78
N LEU A 100 -14.61 6.04 8.61
CA LEU A 100 -14.26 6.93 7.49
C LEU A 100 -12.81 7.42 7.57
N LEU A 101 -12.32 7.71 8.77
CA LEU A 101 -10.92 8.07 8.98
C LEU A 101 -9.99 6.90 8.62
N GLN A 102 -10.29 5.69 9.09
CA GLN A 102 -9.53 4.48 8.75
C GLN A 102 -9.49 4.27 7.23
N MET A 103 -10.64 4.36 6.56
CA MET A 103 -10.76 4.26 5.10
C MET A 103 -9.91 5.32 4.38
N TRP A 104 -9.98 6.58 4.82
CA TRP A 104 -9.23 7.68 4.21
C TRP A 104 -7.73 7.51 4.39
N LEU A 105 -7.27 7.09 5.57
CA LEU A 105 -5.86 6.80 5.83
C LEU A 105 -5.36 5.68 4.91
N ILE A 106 -6.09 4.55 4.84
CA ILE A 106 -5.71 3.41 3.98
C ILE A 106 -5.52 3.86 2.53
N HIS A 107 -6.51 4.54 1.94
CA HIS A 107 -6.41 4.97 0.54
C HIS A 107 -5.37 6.06 0.30
N THR A 108 -5.17 6.95 1.27
CA THR A 108 -4.10 7.96 1.19
C THR A 108 -2.73 7.28 1.17
N PHE A 109 -2.46 6.37 2.10
CA PHE A 109 -1.16 5.68 2.17
C PHE A 109 -0.93 4.74 0.99
N GLN A 110 -1.95 4.04 0.47
CA GLN A 110 -1.82 3.29 -0.78
C GLN A 110 -1.48 4.18 -1.98
N CYS A 111 -2.06 5.38 -2.06
CA CYS A 111 -1.73 6.32 -3.12
C CYS A 111 -0.31 6.89 -2.96
N ILE A 112 0.14 7.11 -1.73
CA ILE A 112 1.53 7.49 -1.43
C ILE A 112 2.48 6.37 -1.84
N GLU A 113 2.19 5.12 -1.47
CA GLU A 113 2.96 3.92 -1.83
C GLU A 113 3.16 3.83 -3.35
N SER A 114 2.07 3.86 -4.13
CA SER A 114 2.14 3.85 -5.60
C SER A 114 2.94 5.03 -6.16
N GLY A 115 2.78 6.24 -5.59
CA GLY A 115 3.56 7.41 -5.99
C GLY A 115 5.06 7.26 -5.72
N ILE A 116 5.43 6.64 -4.59
CA ILE A 116 6.83 6.35 -4.26
C ILE A 116 7.39 5.29 -5.21
N LEU A 117 6.65 4.22 -5.51
CA LEU A 117 7.07 3.20 -6.47
C LEU A 117 7.33 3.80 -7.86
N LEU A 118 6.46 4.70 -8.33
CA LEU A 118 6.68 5.45 -9.56
C LEU A 118 7.95 6.31 -9.48
N ALA A 119 8.17 7.03 -8.38
CA ALA A 119 9.39 7.83 -8.19
C ALA A 119 10.66 6.97 -8.19
N MET A 120 10.61 5.77 -7.59
CA MET A 120 11.72 4.80 -7.62
C MET A 120 12.01 4.30 -9.03
N ALA A 121 10.97 4.05 -9.84
CA ALA A 121 11.14 3.67 -11.25
C ALA A 121 11.78 4.80 -12.07
N LEU A 122 11.40 6.06 -11.82
CA LEU A 122 12.02 7.24 -12.44
C LEU A 122 13.48 7.42 -12.01
N ASP A 123 13.80 7.21 -10.72
CA ASP A 123 15.19 7.21 -10.24
C ASP A 123 16.03 6.18 -10.98
N ARG A 124 15.57 4.92 -11.03
CA ARG A 124 16.28 3.84 -11.75
C ARG A 124 16.45 4.17 -13.23
N TYR A 125 15.42 4.72 -13.87
CA TYR A 125 15.47 5.13 -15.27
C TYR A 125 16.57 6.16 -15.51
N VAL A 126 16.61 7.24 -14.73
CA VAL A 126 17.63 8.28 -14.92
C VAL A 126 19.02 7.75 -14.54
N ALA A 127 19.14 6.95 -13.48
CA ALA A 127 20.41 6.38 -13.04
C ALA A 127 21.06 5.49 -14.11
N ILE A 128 20.27 4.74 -14.87
CA ILE A 128 20.77 3.79 -15.89
C ILE A 128 20.86 4.43 -17.27
N CYS A 129 19.81 5.15 -17.71
CA CYS A 129 19.74 5.70 -19.06
C CYS A 129 20.51 7.02 -19.20
N GLN A 130 20.71 7.77 -18.11
CA GLN A 130 21.36 9.08 -18.10
C GLN A 130 22.28 9.27 -16.88
N PRO A 131 23.27 8.40 -16.66
CA PRO A 131 24.08 8.37 -15.43
C PRO A 131 24.79 9.69 -15.15
N LEU A 132 25.30 10.39 -16.18
CA LEU A 132 25.99 11.68 -16.05
C LEU A 132 25.08 12.80 -15.52
N ARG A 133 23.77 12.69 -15.72
CA ARG A 133 22.79 13.70 -15.30
C ARG A 133 22.09 13.33 -14.00
N HIS A 134 22.24 12.10 -13.50
CA HIS A 134 21.51 11.61 -12.34
C HIS A 134 21.71 12.52 -11.10
N ALA A 135 22.96 12.82 -10.75
CA ALA A 135 23.27 13.69 -9.62
C ALA A 135 22.73 15.14 -9.77
N THR A 136 22.64 15.64 -11.01
CA THR A 136 22.10 16.99 -11.29
C THR A 136 20.57 17.03 -11.26
N ILE A 137 19.91 15.91 -11.58
CA ILE A 137 18.45 15.81 -11.62
C ILE A 137 17.93 15.48 -10.22
N PHE A 138 18.40 14.39 -9.61
CA PHE A 138 17.95 13.92 -8.30
C PHE A 138 18.68 14.62 -7.15
N THR A 139 18.46 15.92 -7.03
CA THR A 139 18.91 16.75 -5.91
C THR A 139 18.01 16.55 -4.68
N HIS A 140 18.53 16.82 -3.48
CA HIS A 140 17.71 16.78 -2.25
C HIS A 140 16.44 17.64 -2.35
N GLN A 141 16.50 18.78 -3.04
CA GLN A 141 15.34 19.63 -3.28
C GLN A 141 14.27 18.92 -4.12
N LEU A 142 14.66 18.25 -5.20
CA LEU A 142 13.72 17.48 -6.02
C LEU A 142 13.13 16.31 -5.23
N LEU A 143 13.91 15.61 -4.41
CA LEU A 143 13.40 14.53 -3.55
C LEU A 143 12.33 15.04 -2.59
N THR A 144 12.56 16.18 -1.94
CA THR A 144 11.56 16.81 -1.06
C THR A 144 10.31 17.22 -1.85
N GLN A 145 10.47 17.78 -3.05
CA GLN A 145 9.34 18.13 -3.92
C GLN A 145 8.54 16.90 -4.36
N ILE A 146 9.20 15.80 -4.71
CA ILE A 146 8.54 14.52 -5.03
C ILE A 146 7.79 14.02 -3.80
N GLY A 147 8.42 14.05 -2.61
CA GLY A 147 7.78 13.66 -1.35
C GLY A 147 6.52 14.46 -1.03
N ILE A 148 6.58 15.78 -1.15
CA ILE A 148 5.39 16.64 -0.99
C ILE A 148 4.36 16.35 -2.08
N GLY A 149 4.81 16.16 -3.33
CA GLY A 149 3.96 15.87 -4.48
C GLY A 149 3.16 14.57 -4.33
N VAL A 150 3.79 13.49 -3.86
CA VAL A 150 3.09 12.21 -3.64
C VAL A 150 2.07 12.30 -2.50
N ILE A 151 2.40 13.02 -1.42
CA ILE A 151 1.47 13.25 -0.31
C ILE A 151 0.28 14.11 -0.77
N LEU A 152 0.55 15.21 -1.49
CA LEU A 152 -0.49 16.09 -2.00
C LEU A 152 -1.39 15.38 -2.99
N ARG A 153 -0.82 14.63 -3.94
CA ARG A 153 -1.57 13.78 -4.88
C ARG A 153 -2.50 12.84 -4.14
N ALA A 154 -2.01 12.14 -3.12
CA ALA A 154 -2.80 11.21 -2.33
C ALA A 154 -3.93 11.91 -1.58
N ALA A 155 -3.67 13.04 -0.94
CA ALA A 155 -4.69 13.82 -0.25
C ALA A 155 -5.80 14.30 -1.21
N VAL A 156 -5.42 14.81 -2.39
CA VAL A 156 -6.37 15.29 -3.42
C VAL A 156 -7.24 14.16 -3.98
N LEU A 157 -6.69 12.96 -4.16
CA LEU A 157 -7.43 11.81 -4.67
C LEU A 157 -8.28 11.11 -3.58
N ALA A 158 -7.82 11.06 -2.33
CA ALA A 158 -8.51 10.33 -1.27
C ALA A 158 -9.57 11.18 -0.55
N ALA A 159 -9.34 12.49 -0.35
CA ALA A 159 -10.25 13.34 0.41
C ALA A 159 -11.67 13.43 -0.19
N PRO A 160 -11.87 13.52 -1.51
CA PRO A 160 -13.22 13.58 -2.07
C PRO A 160 -14.04 12.31 -1.81
N CYS A 161 -13.43 11.11 -1.72
CA CYS A 161 -14.14 9.90 -1.32
C CYS A 161 -14.79 10.05 0.07
N LEU A 162 -14.06 10.59 1.04
CA LEU A 162 -14.57 10.85 2.39
C LEU A 162 -15.70 11.87 2.37
N ILE A 163 -15.51 12.98 1.64
CA ILE A 163 -16.50 14.06 1.53
C ILE A 163 -17.78 13.55 0.85
N LEU A 164 -17.65 12.80 -0.24
CA LEU A 164 -18.78 12.24 -0.97
C LEU A 164 -19.61 11.32 -0.08
N ILE A 165 -18.97 10.42 0.68
CA ILE A 165 -19.70 9.55 1.61
C ILE A 165 -20.38 10.37 2.71
N LYS A 166 -19.63 11.23 3.42
CA LYS A 166 -20.14 11.96 4.59
C LYS A 166 -21.23 12.98 4.25
N CYS A 167 -21.11 13.67 3.11
CA CYS A 167 -22.03 14.73 2.72
C CYS A 167 -23.23 14.23 1.91
N ARG A 168 -23.05 13.20 1.07
CA ARG A 168 -24.09 12.73 0.15
C ARG A 168 -24.87 11.53 0.67
N LEU A 169 -24.26 10.67 1.48
CA LEU A 169 -24.89 9.43 1.95
C LEU A 169 -25.36 9.62 3.40
N LYS A 170 -26.67 9.75 3.58
CA LYS A 170 -27.34 9.92 4.87
C LYS A 170 -28.12 8.67 5.27
N PHE A 171 -28.61 7.88 4.31
CA PHE A 171 -29.42 6.69 4.59
C PHE A 171 -28.70 5.40 4.21
N TYR A 172 -28.66 4.45 5.13
CA TYR A 172 -27.99 3.15 4.98
C TYR A 172 -28.99 2.00 5.16
N ARG A 173 -28.88 0.95 4.34
CA ARG A 173 -29.73 -0.25 4.43
C ARG A 173 -29.41 -1.11 5.64
N THR A 174 -28.15 -1.16 6.02
CA THR A 174 -27.66 -1.89 7.19
C THR A 174 -26.40 -1.21 7.74
N THR A 175 -26.11 -1.45 9.02
CA THR A 175 -24.88 -1.01 9.71
C THR A 175 -23.81 -2.09 9.72
N VAL A 176 -24.08 -3.24 9.11
CA VAL A 176 -23.21 -4.40 9.09
C VAL A 176 -22.33 -4.36 7.84
N VAL A 177 -21.03 -4.26 8.04
CA VAL A 177 -20.01 -4.22 6.99
C VAL A 177 -19.36 -5.61 6.93
N SER A 178 -19.54 -6.30 5.80
CA SER A 178 -18.93 -7.61 5.54
C SER A 178 -17.46 -7.46 5.14
N HIS A 179 -16.65 -6.84 6.00
CA HIS A 179 -15.22 -6.63 5.80
C HIS A 179 -14.48 -6.61 7.15
N SER A 180 -13.16 -6.75 7.10
CA SER A 180 -12.25 -6.74 8.27
C SER A 180 -11.64 -5.36 8.57
N TYR A 181 -11.90 -4.39 7.70
CA TYR A 181 -11.54 -2.99 7.84
C TYR A 181 -12.53 -2.14 7.03
N CYS A 182 -12.47 -0.82 7.19
CA CYS A 182 -13.34 0.10 6.48
C CYS A 182 -12.90 0.32 5.02
N GLU A 183 -13.36 -0.56 4.14
CA GLU A 183 -13.14 -0.45 2.69
C GLU A 183 -14.19 0.48 2.05
N HIS A 184 -13.76 1.30 1.08
CA HIS A 184 -14.60 2.31 0.46
C HIS A 184 -15.86 1.74 -0.21
N MET A 185 -15.71 0.73 -1.08
CA MET A 185 -16.86 0.13 -1.75
C MET A 185 -17.75 -0.67 -0.82
N ALA A 186 -17.21 -1.26 0.25
CA ALA A 186 -17.98 -1.93 1.29
C ALA A 186 -18.93 -0.95 1.97
N ILE A 187 -18.47 0.27 2.30
CA ILE A 187 -19.32 1.33 2.89
C ILE A 187 -20.30 1.88 1.86
N VAL A 188 -19.86 2.17 0.63
CA VAL A 188 -20.71 2.72 -0.43
C VAL A 188 -21.86 1.75 -0.77
N LYS A 189 -21.63 0.44 -0.78
CA LYS A 189 -22.67 -0.58 -1.04
C LYS A 189 -23.76 -0.63 0.04
N LEU A 190 -23.52 -0.11 1.24
CA LEU A 190 -24.52 -0.06 2.31
C LEU A 190 -25.53 1.06 2.13
N ALA A 191 -25.21 2.09 1.36
CA ALA A 191 -26.10 3.24 1.20
C ALA A 191 -27.39 2.85 0.46
N ALA A 192 -28.50 3.44 0.89
CA ALA A 192 -29.81 3.30 0.24
C ALA A 192 -30.03 4.34 -0.86
N GLU A 193 -29.17 5.36 -0.94
CA GLU A 193 -29.23 6.49 -1.87
C GLU A 193 -28.46 6.21 -3.17
N ASP A 194 -28.52 7.15 -4.12
CA ASP A 194 -27.75 7.05 -5.36
C ASP A 194 -26.24 7.17 -5.10
N VAL A 195 -25.53 6.09 -5.44
CA VAL A 195 -24.08 5.95 -5.27
C VAL A 195 -23.31 6.09 -6.58
N HIS A 196 -23.96 6.49 -7.68
CA HIS A 196 -23.34 6.56 -8.99
C HIS A 196 -22.06 7.40 -9.02
N ILE A 197 -22.08 8.59 -8.41
CA ILE A 197 -20.91 9.49 -8.32
C ILE A 197 -19.77 8.83 -7.53
N ASN A 198 -20.06 8.20 -6.39
CA ASN A 198 -19.06 7.50 -5.57
C ASN A 198 -18.40 6.35 -6.35
N LYS A 199 -19.19 5.61 -7.15
CA LYS A 199 -18.69 4.53 -8.00
C LYS A 199 -17.79 5.03 -9.12
N ILE A 200 -18.20 6.09 -9.84
CA ILE A 200 -17.39 6.68 -10.92
C ILE A 200 -16.10 7.26 -10.35
N TYR A 201 -16.18 8.02 -9.26
CA TYR A 201 -15.00 8.63 -8.66
C TYR A 201 -14.03 7.58 -8.12
N GLY A 202 -14.53 6.55 -7.44
CA GLY A 202 -13.69 5.44 -7.00
C GLY A 202 -13.01 4.71 -8.16
N LEU A 203 -13.68 4.57 -9.31
CA LEU A 203 -13.08 4.01 -10.53
C LEU A 203 -12.03 4.94 -11.13
N PHE A 204 -12.27 6.24 -11.15
CA PHE A 204 -11.30 7.24 -11.58
C PHE A 204 -10.03 7.18 -10.74
N VAL A 205 -10.15 7.16 -9.41
CA VAL A 205 -8.99 7.03 -8.50
C VAL A 205 -8.25 5.71 -8.74
N ALA A 206 -8.98 4.60 -8.85
CA ALA A 206 -8.36 3.29 -9.14
C ALA A 206 -7.60 3.31 -10.48
N PHE A 207 -8.14 3.93 -11.53
CA PHE A 207 -7.47 4.05 -12.83
C PHE A 207 -6.26 5.01 -12.78
N SER A 208 -6.35 6.11 -12.04
CA SER A 208 -5.21 7.02 -11.83
C SER A 208 -4.04 6.35 -11.14
N ILE A 209 -4.29 5.36 -10.27
CA ILE A 209 -3.24 4.63 -9.54
C ILE A 209 -2.80 3.39 -10.33
N LEU A 210 -3.71 2.48 -10.67
CA LEU A 210 -3.39 1.19 -11.31
C LEU A 210 -3.16 1.30 -12.82
N GLY A 211 -3.72 2.32 -13.47
CA GLY A 211 -3.54 2.55 -14.90
C GLY A 211 -2.31 3.41 -15.15
N LEU A 212 -2.37 4.68 -14.76
CA LEU A 212 -1.35 5.66 -15.13
C LEU A 212 0.03 5.33 -14.54
N ASP A 213 0.14 5.00 -13.24
CA ASP A 213 1.45 4.74 -12.63
C ASP A 213 2.12 3.50 -13.25
N VAL A 214 1.34 2.43 -13.50
CA VAL A 214 1.82 1.22 -14.16
C VAL A 214 2.33 1.53 -15.57
N ILE A 215 1.61 2.35 -16.35
CA ILE A 215 2.05 2.74 -17.70
C ILE A 215 3.41 3.46 -17.64
N PHE A 216 3.58 4.41 -16.73
CA PHE A 216 4.85 5.12 -16.58
C PHE A 216 5.99 4.22 -16.09
N ILE A 217 5.71 3.28 -15.19
CA ILE A 217 6.68 2.29 -14.71
C ILE A 217 7.09 1.37 -15.86
N ILE A 218 6.14 0.81 -16.61
CA ILE A 218 6.42 -0.04 -17.78
C ILE A 218 7.27 0.71 -18.79
N PHE A 219 6.89 1.94 -19.14
CA PHE A 219 7.66 2.74 -20.09
C PHE A 219 9.09 3.00 -19.60
N SER A 220 9.26 3.33 -18.32
CA SER A 220 10.57 3.51 -17.69
C SER A 220 11.43 2.26 -17.81
N TYR A 221 10.86 1.07 -17.54
CA TYR A 221 11.57 -0.20 -17.61
C TYR A 221 11.87 -0.68 -19.03
N ILE A 222 10.98 -0.43 -19.99
CA ILE A 222 11.27 -0.67 -21.41
C ILE A 222 12.52 0.12 -21.81
N ARG A 223 12.59 1.41 -21.44
CA ARG A 223 13.75 2.24 -21.76
C ARG A 223 15.02 1.79 -21.02
N ILE A 224 14.90 1.39 -19.74
CA ILE A 224 16.02 0.80 -18.98
C ILE A 224 16.54 -0.44 -19.71
N PHE A 225 15.68 -1.37 -20.09
CA PHE A 225 16.11 -2.60 -20.76
C PHE A 225 16.76 -2.31 -22.11
N ILE A 226 16.20 -1.42 -22.93
CA ILE A 226 16.84 -0.98 -24.18
C ILE A 226 18.25 -0.43 -23.89
N SER A 227 18.40 0.45 -22.91
CA SER A 227 19.70 1.01 -22.52
C SER A 227 20.68 -0.06 -22.04
N VAL A 228 20.22 -1.02 -21.24
CA VAL A 228 21.05 -2.12 -20.72
C VAL A 228 21.48 -3.05 -21.86
N PHE A 229 20.59 -3.43 -22.78
CA PHE A 229 20.94 -4.30 -23.90
C PHE A 229 21.96 -3.68 -24.87
N ASN A 230 22.00 -2.35 -24.96
CA ASN A 230 22.98 -1.61 -25.75
C ASN A 230 24.37 -1.51 -25.08
N LEU A 231 24.54 -1.96 -23.83
CA LEU A 231 25.85 -1.96 -23.18
C LEU A 231 26.77 -3.02 -23.81
N PRO A 232 28.02 -2.66 -24.18
CA PRO A 232 28.93 -3.58 -24.87
C PRO A 232 29.40 -4.74 -23.98
N GLN A 233 29.53 -4.51 -22.66
CA GLN A 233 30.09 -5.50 -21.73
C GLN A 233 28.99 -6.34 -21.06
N LYS A 234 29.14 -7.68 -21.10
CA LYS A 234 28.21 -8.64 -20.46
C LYS A 234 28.12 -8.45 -18.94
N GLU A 235 29.23 -8.14 -18.29
CA GLU A 235 29.28 -7.91 -16.83
C GLU A 235 28.51 -6.66 -16.43
N ALA A 236 28.63 -5.57 -17.20
CA ALA A 236 27.87 -4.34 -16.97
C ALA A 236 26.36 -4.59 -17.10
N ARG A 237 25.95 -5.41 -18.07
CA ARG A 237 24.54 -5.84 -18.22
C ARG A 237 24.05 -6.61 -17.01
N LEU A 238 24.78 -7.65 -16.59
CA LEU A 238 24.41 -8.46 -15.43
C LEU A 238 24.32 -7.63 -14.15
N LYS A 239 25.24 -6.68 -13.96
CA LYS A 239 25.20 -5.74 -12.84
C LYS A 239 23.94 -4.88 -12.85
N ALA A 240 23.57 -4.31 -14.00
CA ALA A 240 22.36 -3.49 -14.14
C ALA A 240 21.06 -4.30 -13.95
N PHE A 241 21.02 -5.55 -14.41
CA PHE A 241 19.88 -6.43 -14.12
C PHE A 241 19.76 -6.71 -12.62
N ASN A 242 20.87 -7.05 -11.97
CA ASN A 242 20.88 -7.37 -10.54
C ASN A 242 20.41 -6.19 -9.67
N THR A 243 20.65 -4.94 -10.08
CA THR A 243 20.14 -3.76 -9.36
C THR A 243 18.66 -3.49 -9.62
N CYS A 244 18.09 -3.99 -10.72
CA CYS A 244 16.68 -3.79 -11.07
C CYS A 244 15.74 -4.87 -10.52
N ILE A 245 16.25 -6.09 -10.28
CA ILE A 245 15.43 -7.24 -9.87
C ILE A 245 14.61 -6.96 -8.62
N ALA A 246 15.21 -6.36 -7.59
CA ALA A 246 14.49 -6.05 -6.34
C ALA A 246 13.28 -5.13 -6.60
N HIS A 247 13.46 -4.09 -7.43
CA HIS A 247 12.38 -3.17 -7.79
C HIS A 247 11.30 -3.84 -8.66
N ILE A 248 11.70 -4.66 -9.64
CA ILE A 248 10.74 -5.39 -10.49
C ILE A 248 9.89 -6.34 -9.64
N LEU A 249 10.50 -7.04 -8.67
CA LEU A 249 9.76 -7.92 -7.76
C LEU A 249 8.74 -7.13 -6.94
N VAL A 250 9.14 -6.01 -6.34
CA VAL A 250 8.25 -5.13 -5.56
C VAL A 250 7.12 -4.56 -6.42
N PHE A 251 7.41 -4.09 -7.65
CA PHE A 251 6.38 -3.58 -8.54
C PHE A 251 5.40 -4.67 -8.99
N LEU A 252 5.92 -5.83 -9.37
CA LEU A 252 5.08 -6.95 -9.80
C LEU A 252 4.18 -7.37 -8.64
N GLU A 253 4.73 -7.52 -7.44
CA GLU A 253 3.99 -7.86 -6.24
C GLU A 253 2.85 -6.86 -5.96
N PHE A 254 3.17 -5.57 -5.84
CA PHE A 254 2.18 -4.54 -5.51
C PHE A 254 1.06 -4.48 -6.56
N TYR A 255 1.40 -4.34 -7.85
CA TYR A 255 0.40 -4.12 -8.89
C TYR A 255 -0.36 -5.40 -9.27
N LEU A 256 0.26 -6.58 -9.21
CA LEU A 256 -0.44 -7.83 -9.47
C LEU A 256 -1.48 -8.09 -8.38
N LEU A 257 -1.11 -7.92 -7.11
CA LEU A 257 -2.05 -8.07 -6.01
C LEU A 257 -3.20 -7.05 -6.08
N ALA A 258 -2.88 -5.79 -6.44
CA ALA A 258 -3.88 -4.75 -6.61
C ALA A 258 -4.85 -5.06 -7.78
N PHE A 259 -4.31 -5.52 -8.91
CA PHE A 259 -5.06 -5.88 -10.09
C PHE A 259 -6.02 -7.05 -9.80
N PHE A 260 -5.51 -8.12 -9.17
CA PHE A 260 -6.36 -9.26 -8.80
C PHE A 260 -7.44 -8.86 -7.78
N SER A 261 -7.11 -8.05 -6.78
CA SER A 261 -8.11 -7.54 -5.82
C SER A 261 -9.22 -6.73 -6.51
N PHE A 262 -8.85 -5.80 -7.39
CA PHE A 262 -9.80 -4.97 -8.13
C PHE A 262 -10.72 -5.79 -9.05
N PHE A 263 -10.16 -6.69 -9.86
CA PHE A 263 -10.95 -7.48 -10.82
C PHE A 263 -11.86 -8.48 -10.13
N THR A 264 -11.39 -9.13 -9.05
CA THR A 264 -12.24 -10.05 -8.30
C THR A 264 -13.42 -9.29 -7.67
N HIS A 265 -13.19 -8.13 -7.05
CA HIS A 265 -14.27 -7.33 -6.46
C HIS A 265 -15.29 -6.79 -7.49
N ARG A 266 -14.87 -6.54 -8.74
CA ARG A 266 -15.72 -5.93 -9.78
C ARG A 266 -16.38 -6.93 -10.74
N PHE A 267 -15.71 -8.03 -11.07
CA PHE A 267 -16.11 -8.98 -12.11
C PHE A 267 -16.26 -10.43 -11.61
N GLY A 268 -15.93 -10.71 -10.35
CA GLY A 268 -16.01 -12.04 -9.74
C GLY A 268 -17.43 -12.46 -9.36
N PHE A 269 -18.37 -12.49 -10.31
CA PHE A 269 -19.78 -12.85 -10.05
C PHE A 269 -19.97 -14.26 -9.44
N HIS A 270 -18.95 -15.12 -9.50
CA HIS A 270 -18.97 -16.50 -8.99
C HIS A 270 -17.88 -16.80 -7.93
N ILE A 271 -17.17 -15.78 -7.44
CA ILE A 271 -16.12 -15.98 -6.43
C ILE A 271 -16.72 -15.78 -5.03
N PRO A 272 -16.51 -16.71 -4.08
CA PRO A 272 -17.01 -16.56 -2.72
C PRO A 272 -16.49 -15.29 -2.02
N SER A 273 -17.34 -14.64 -1.22
CA SER A 273 -17.01 -13.38 -0.52
C SER A 273 -15.77 -13.46 0.36
N TYR A 274 -15.49 -14.62 0.97
CA TYR A 274 -14.28 -14.81 1.78
C TYR A 274 -12.99 -14.69 0.96
N ILE A 275 -12.97 -15.12 -0.31
CA ILE A 275 -11.78 -15.03 -1.17
C ILE A 275 -11.48 -13.57 -1.49
N HIS A 276 -12.51 -12.78 -1.81
CA HIS A 276 -12.33 -11.34 -2.08
C HIS A 276 -11.72 -10.60 -0.89
N ILE A 277 -12.19 -10.90 0.31
CA ILE A 277 -11.76 -10.20 1.52
C ILE A 277 -10.35 -10.66 1.93
N LEU A 278 -10.07 -11.96 1.82
CA LEU A 278 -8.73 -12.48 2.06
C LEU A 278 -7.73 -11.87 1.06
N LEU A 279 -8.08 -11.81 -0.23
CA LEU A 279 -7.25 -11.21 -1.26
C LEU A 279 -7.06 -9.70 -1.05
N SER A 280 -8.10 -8.98 -0.61
CA SER A 280 -8.02 -7.55 -0.29
C SER A 280 -7.06 -7.31 0.89
N ASN A 281 -7.10 -8.18 1.90
CA ASN A 281 -6.17 -8.13 3.03
C ASN A 281 -4.75 -8.48 2.59
N LEU A 282 -4.56 -9.52 1.78
CA LEU A 282 -3.23 -9.91 1.29
C LEU A 282 -2.61 -8.81 0.43
N TYR A 283 -3.39 -8.19 -0.46
CA TYR A 283 -2.93 -7.05 -1.25
C TYR A 283 -2.37 -5.92 -0.39
N LEU A 284 -3.00 -5.63 0.74
CA LEU A 284 -2.59 -4.55 1.64
C LEU A 284 -1.40 -4.89 2.54
N LEU A 285 -1.12 -6.18 2.77
CA LEU A 285 -0.23 -6.63 3.85
C LEU A 285 0.99 -7.40 3.36
N VAL A 286 0.91 -7.99 2.17
CA VAL A 286 2.04 -8.70 1.56
C VAL A 286 3.15 -7.71 1.14
N PRO A 287 2.87 -6.54 0.52
CA PRO A 287 3.92 -5.57 0.19
C PRO A 287 4.69 -5.06 1.42
N PRO A 288 4.03 -4.58 2.50
CA PRO A 288 4.74 -4.19 3.74
C PRO A 288 5.63 -5.29 4.34
N LEU A 289 5.25 -6.56 4.15
CA LEU A 289 6.01 -7.71 4.63
C LEU A 289 7.23 -8.01 3.75
N LEU A 290 7.02 -8.10 2.43
CA LEU A 290 8.02 -8.59 1.50
C LEU A 290 9.01 -7.50 1.07
N ASN A 291 8.59 -6.23 1.00
CA ASN A 291 9.47 -5.10 0.67
C ASN A 291 10.80 -5.13 1.45
N PRO A 292 10.82 -5.10 2.80
CA PRO A 292 12.06 -5.11 3.56
C PRO A 292 12.88 -6.39 3.37
N ILE A 293 12.23 -7.55 3.13
CA ILE A 293 12.91 -8.82 2.88
C ILE A 293 13.61 -8.80 1.52
N VAL A 294 12.90 -8.38 0.47
CA VAL A 294 13.43 -8.26 -0.89
C VAL A 294 14.62 -7.30 -0.90
N TYR A 295 14.49 -6.12 -0.29
CA TYR A 295 15.58 -5.16 -0.22
C TYR A 295 16.73 -5.63 0.68
N GLY A 296 16.46 -6.24 1.83
CA GLY A 296 17.50 -6.76 2.73
C GLY A 296 18.30 -7.92 2.12
N MET A 297 17.66 -8.79 1.33
CA MET A 297 18.34 -9.92 0.68
C MET A 297 19.09 -9.53 -0.59
N LYS A 298 18.51 -8.61 -1.39
CA LYS A 298 19.03 -8.27 -2.72
C LYS A 298 19.93 -7.04 -2.74
N THR A 299 19.83 -6.16 -1.76
CA THR A 299 20.64 -4.94 -1.69
C THR A 299 21.77 -5.09 -0.70
N LYS A 300 23.00 -5.23 -1.23
CA LYS A 300 24.21 -5.45 -0.41
C LYS A 300 24.39 -4.36 0.65
N GLN A 301 24.18 -3.09 0.30
CA GLN A 301 24.38 -1.97 1.21
C GLN A 301 23.43 -2.03 2.41
N ILE A 302 22.18 -2.45 2.20
CA ILE A 302 21.20 -2.63 3.28
C ILE A 302 21.63 -3.82 4.15
N ARG A 303 22.01 -4.95 3.54
CA ARG A 303 22.49 -6.13 4.27
C ARG A 303 23.71 -5.84 5.14
N ASP A 304 24.66 -5.07 4.61
CA ASP A 304 25.88 -4.68 5.31
C ASP A 304 25.54 -3.72 6.47
N GLY A 305 24.62 -2.76 6.25
CA GLY A 305 24.10 -1.89 7.30
C GLY A 305 23.37 -2.64 8.42
N VAL A 306 22.53 -3.61 8.06
CA VAL A 306 21.85 -4.49 9.04
C VAL A 306 22.88 -5.27 9.86
N SER A 307 23.86 -5.86 9.20
CA SER A 307 24.92 -6.62 9.86
C SER A 307 25.67 -5.74 10.85
N LYS A 308 26.04 -4.51 10.47
CA LYS A 308 26.69 -3.55 11.39
C LYS A 308 25.86 -3.31 12.65
N ILE A 309 24.54 -3.13 12.54
CA ILE A 309 23.69 -2.88 13.72
C ILE A 309 23.67 -4.07 14.67
N PHE A 310 23.60 -5.30 14.14
CA PHE A 310 23.59 -6.51 14.96
C PHE A 310 24.96 -6.83 15.56
N TYR A 311 26.05 -6.61 14.83
CA TYR A 311 27.41 -6.88 15.30
C TYR A 311 28.05 -5.74 16.12
N LEU A 312 27.61 -4.48 15.96
CA LEU A 312 28.03 -3.36 16.84
C LEU A 312 27.33 -3.39 18.22
N LYS A 313 26.37 -4.29 18.42
CA LYS A 313 25.70 -4.47 19.72
C LYS A 313 26.44 -5.45 20.65
N ASP A 314 27.52 -6.08 20.18
CA ASP A 314 28.50 -6.76 21.04
C ASP A 314 29.76 -5.90 21.23
N PRO A 315 29.75 -5.00 22.21
CA PRO A 315 30.91 -4.78 23.04
C PRO A 315 30.51 -4.94 24.52
N SER A 316 30.98 -6.04 25.10
CA SER A 316 31.09 -6.37 26.55
C SER A 316 29.82 -6.40 27.39
#